data_AF-A0A1H8GSC8-F1
#
_entry.id   AF-A0A1H8GSC8-F1
#
_cell.length_a   1.000
_cell.length_b   1.000
_cell.length_c   1.000
_cell.angle_alpha   90.00
_cell.angle_beta   90.00
_cell.angle_gamma   90.00
#
_symmetry.space_group_name_H-M   'P 1'
#
loop_
_entity.id
_entity.type
_entity.pdbx_description
1 polymer ?
#
loop_
_entity_poly.entity_id
_entity_poly.type
_entity_poly.pdbx_seq_one_letter_code
_entity_poly.pdbx_strand_id
1 'polypeptide(L)'
;MDNVHEVLERAWGAHSAGEFDAALKDYIWLFDATSVRDTEVAPLRLSYVLSAWAKLAEEHLPARRALVELRQRLTDRLLADGGDAILFNDIRAINDKLGDLQNTWLLFKQLPAALAAECANSALTSMMACGDYPLARSYLPEPEKHLAAYAGEVNAHVARLQLLTDEGMSELLSTVYNYMAEVRLLLELLAGCGEVDAAEALRRDALGLIVSPEARACIDAEFAAPGTTLDAMVELQNATVA
;
A
#
# COMPACT_ATOMS: atom_id res chain seq x y z
N MET A 1 9.80 -31.13 5.62
CA MET A 1 8.80 -30.05 5.56
C MET A 1 9.39 -29.05 4.61
N ASP A 2 8.72 -28.79 3.49
CA ASP A 2 9.22 -27.86 2.47
C ASP A 2 9.37 -26.47 3.08
N ASN A 3 10.48 -25.79 2.79
CA ASN A 3 10.71 -24.43 3.25
C ASN A 3 9.83 -23.45 2.45
N VAL A 4 9.34 -22.37 3.08
CA VAL A 4 8.53 -21.31 2.43
C VAL A 4 9.19 -20.81 1.14
N HIS A 5 10.51 -20.65 1.14
CA HIS A 5 11.23 -20.20 -0.05
C HIS A 5 11.19 -21.22 -1.20
N GLU A 6 11.33 -22.51 -0.90
CA GLU A 6 11.26 -23.59 -1.90
C GLU A 6 9.87 -23.68 -2.51
N VAL A 7 8.82 -23.52 -1.69
CA VAL A 7 7.43 -23.52 -2.17
C VAL A 7 7.14 -22.28 -3.01
N LEU A 8 7.71 -21.12 -2.68
CA LEU A 8 7.56 -19.90 -3.48
C LEU A 8 8.20 -20.04 -4.87
N GLU A 9 9.44 -20.53 -4.93
CA GLU A 9 10.12 -20.79 -6.20
C GLU A 9 9.37 -21.83 -7.04
N ARG A 10 8.85 -22.89 -6.42
CA ARG A 10 8.01 -23.90 -7.08
C ARG A 10 6.72 -23.29 -7.64
N ALA A 11 6.05 -22.44 -6.87
CA ALA A 11 4.82 -21.76 -7.30
C ALA A 11 5.08 -20.83 -8.50
N TRP A 12 6.19 -20.08 -8.49
CA TRP A 12 6.59 -19.24 -9.61
C TRP A 12 6.94 -20.06 -10.85
N GLY A 13 7.68 -21.17 -10.68
CA GLY A 13 7.99 -22.11 -11.75
C GLY A 13 6.73 -22.66 -12.41
N ALA A 14 5.80 -23.19 -11.61
CA ALA A 14 4.51 -23.71 -12.09
C ALA A 14 3.68 -22.63 -12.79
N HIS A 15 3.62 -21.41 -12.24
CA HIS A 15 2.91 -20.29 -12.87
C HIS A 15 3.52 -19.97 -14.25
N SER A 16 4.84 -19.81 -14.33
CA SER A 16 5.53 -19.52 -15.60
C SER A 16 5.39 -20.62 -16.66
N ALA A 17 5.21 -21.87 -16.23
CA ALA A 17 4.99 -23.03 -17.09
C ALA A 17 3.53 -23.21 -17.56
N GLY A 18 2.59 -22.37 -17.08
CA GLY A 18 1.16 -22.51 -17.36
C GLY A 18 0.46 -23.58 -16.51
N GLU A 19 1.14 -24.13 -15.50
CA GLU A 19 0.61 -25.14 -14.56
C GLU A 19 -0.19 -24.45 -13.43
N PHE A 20 -1.22 -23.70 -13.83
CA PHE A 20 -1.93 -22.76 -12.95
C PHE A 20 -2.58 -23.39 -11.72
N ASP A 21 -3.14 -24.60 -11.84
CA ASP A 21 -3.73 -25.31 -10.69
C ASP A 21 -2.67 -25.70 -9.64
N ALA A 22 -1.46 -26.07 -10.09
CA ALA A 22 -0.36 -26.40 -9.20
C ALA A 22 0.17 -25.15 -8.49
N ALA A 23 0.37 -24.07 -9.25
CA ALA A 23 0.76 -22.77 -8.70
C ALA A 23 -0.27 -22.25 -7.68
N LEU A 24 -1.56 -22.35 -7.97
CA LEU A 24 -2.64 -21.94 -7.07
C LEU A 24 -2.59 -22.70 -5.74
N LYS A 25 -2.39 -24.02 -5.79
CA LYS A 25 -2.29 -24.84 -4.58
C LYS A 25 -1.15 -24.35 -3.67
N ASP A 26 0.00 -24.05 -4.26
CA ASP A 26 1.16 -23.56 -3.51
C ASP A 26 0.96 -22.13 -2.98
N TYR A 27 0.34 -21.22 -3.73
CA TYR A 27 0.02 -19.88 -3.24
C TYR A 27 -0.96 -19.89 -2.06
N ILE A 28 -1.98 -20.76 -2.11
CA ILE A 28 -2.91 -20.94 -0.98
C ILE A 28 -2.14 -21.43 0.25
N TRP A 29 -1.31 -22.46 0.08
CA TRP A 29 -0.50 -22.99 1.18
C TRP A 29 0.44 -21.94 1.76
N LEU A 30 1.14 -21.19 0.90
CA LEU A 30 2.05 -20.12 1.30
C LEU A 30 1.32 -19.04 2.09
N PHE A 31 0.13 -18.63 1.65
CA PHE A 31 -0.65 -17.62 2.34
C PHE A 31 -1.04 -18.06 3.76
N ASP A 32 -1.44 -19.32 3.93
CA ASP A 32 -1.79 -19.86 5.24
C ASP A 32 -0.55 -20.10 6.13
N ALA A 33 0.56 -20.56 5.54
CA ALA A 33 1.80 -20.87 6.26
C ALA A 33 2.54 -19.60 6.74
N THR A 34 2.42 -18.48 6.02
CA THR A 34 3.10 -17.20 6.32
C THR A 34 2.26 -16.24 7.16
N SER A 35 1.38 -16.78 8.01
CA SER A 35 0.54 -16.01 8.92
C SER A 35 1.36 -14.97 9.71
N VAL A 36 0.77 -13.79 10.00
CA VAL A 36 1.44 -12.66 10.69
C VAL A 36 2.09 -13.03 12.03
N ARG A 37 1.66 -14.14 12.63
CA ARG A 37 2.20 -14.65 13.90
C ARG A 37 3.55 -15.36 13.74
N ASP A 38 3.98 -15.65 12.51
CA ASP A 38 5.29 -16.18 12.17
C ASP A 38 6.19 -15.05 11.64
N THR A 39 7.03 -14.52 12.53
CA THR A 39 7.71 -13.22 12.37
C THR A 39 8.79 -13.18 11.28
N GLU A 40 9.31 -14.32 10.82
CA GLU A 40 10.39 -14.34 9.84
C GLU A 40 9.90 -14.21 8.39
N VAL A 41 8.69 -14.68 8.10
CA VAL A 41 8.14 -14.76 6.73
C VAL A 41 6.85 -13.95 6.53
N ALA A 42 6.23 -13.46 7.60
CA ALA A 42 5.04 -12.61 7.57
C ALA A 42 5.12 -11.40 6.59
N PRO A 43 6.25 -10.68 6.46
CA PRO A 43 6.35 -9.56 5.51
C PRO A 43 6.19 -9.97 4.05
N LEU A 44 6.47 -11.23 3.71
CA LEU A 44 6.39 -11.73 2.34
C LEU A 44 4.96 -12.06 1.91
N ARG A 45 4.05 -12.29 2.88
CA ARG A 45 2.71 -12.79 2.60
C ARG A 45 1.86 -11.82 1.78
N LEU A 46 1.68 -10.60 2.27
CA LEU A 46 0.83 -9.61 1.62
C LEU A 46 1.52 -8.93 0.42
N SER A 47 2.84 -8.92 0.40
CA SER A 47 3.64 -8.25 -0.64
C SER A 47 3.93 -9.19 -1.81
N TYR A 48 4.61 -10.31 -1.60
CA TYR A 48 5.06 -11.23 -2.65
C TYR A 48 4.02 -12.30 -2.96
N VAL A 49 3.59 -13.08 -1.96
CA VAL A 49 2.68 -14.22 -2.17
C VAL A 49 1.34 -13.74 -2.73
N LEU A 50 0.72 -12.76 -2.07
CA LEU A 50 -0.57 -12.23 -2.50
C LEU A 50 -0.47 -11.52 -3.85
N SER A 51 0.63 -10.84 -4.19
CA SER A 51 0.81 -10.25 -5.53
C SER A 51 1.00 -11.32 -6.61
N ALA A 52 1.75 -12.38 -6.33
CA ALA A 52 1.94 -13.48 -7.28
C ALA A 52 0.63 -14.25 -7.53
N TRP A 53 -0.15 -14.48 -6.47
CA TRP A 53 -1.49 -15.05 -6.60
C TRP A 53 -2.44 -14.11 -7.35
N ALA A 54 -2.40 -12.81 -7.09
CA ALA A 54 -3.21 -11.83 -7.83
C ALA A 54 -2.92 -11.86 -9.34
N LYS A 55 -1.64 -11.91 -9.74
CA LYS A 55 -1.24 -12.09 -11.14
C LYS A 55 -1.82 -13.37 -11.73
N LEU A 56 -1.72 -14.50 -11.01
CA LEU A 56 -2.32 -15.76 -11.45
C LEU A 56 -3.84 -15.62 -11.64
N ALA A 57 -4.51 -14.86 -10.78
CA ALA A 57 -5.95 -14.62 -10.85
C ALA A 57 -6.39 -13.74 -12.05
N GLU A 58 -5.47 -13.02 -12.69
CA GLU A 58 -5.74 -12.31 -13.95
C GLU A 58 -5.86 -13.29 -15.14
N GLU A 59 -5.13 -14.41 -15.09
CA GLU A 59 -5.04 -15.40 -16.17
C GLU A 59 -5.88 -16.66 -15.92
N HIS A 60 -6.19 -16.94 -14.65
CA HIS A 60 -6.80 -18.19 -14.21
C HIS A 60 -8.01 -17.98 -13.29
N LEU A 61 -9.21 -18.22 -13.81
CA LEU A 61 -10.47 -17.99 -13.09
C LEU A 61 -10.59 -18.73 -11.73
N PRO A 62 -10.15 -19.99 -11.58
CA PRO A 62 -10.14 -20.65 -10.27
C PRO A 62 -9.29 -19.92 -9.23
N ALA A 63 -8.15 -19.33 -9.62
CA ALA A 63 -7.33 -18.55 -8.70
C ALA A 63 -8.05 -17.28 -8.23
N ARG A 64 -8.78 -16.60 -9.12
CA ARG A 64 -9.62 -15.45 -8.76
C ARG A 64 -10.75 -15.83 -7.80
N ARG A 65 -11.41 -16.97 -8.04
CA ARG A 65 -12.47 -17.49 -7.14
C ARG A 65 -11.91 -17.78 -5.75
N ALA A 66 -10.74 -18.42 -5.68
CA ALA A 66 -10.11 -18.73 -4.40
C ALA A 66 -9.73 -17.46 -3.59
N LEU A 67 -9.31 -16.37 -4.24
CA LEU A 67 -9.11 -15.07 -3.56
C LEU A 67 -10.41 -14.49 -3.01
N VAL A 68 -11.50 -14.56 -3.78
CA VAL A 68 -12.83 -14.09 -3.33
C VAL A 68 -13.34 -14.91 -2.14
N GLU A 69 -13.16 -16.23 -2.18
CA GLU A 69 -13.52 -17.15 -1.08
C GLU A 69 -12.67 -16.89 0.18
N LEU A 70 -11.37 -16.65 0.01
CA LEU A 70 -10.47 -16.26 1.10
C LEU A 70 -10.94 -14.95 1.75
N ARG A 71 -11.20 -13.91 0.96
CA ARG A 71 -11.75 -12.64 1.44
C ARG A 71 -13.03 -12.86 2.24
N GLN A 72 -13.96 -13.65 1.71
CA GLN A 72 -15.25 -13.90 2.36
C GLN A 72 -15.05 -14.57 3.73
N ARG A 73 -14.26 -15.64 3.80
CA ARG A 73 -13.93 -16.29 5.08
C ARG A 73 -13.34 -15.33 6.11
N LEU A 74 -12.38 -14.49 5.70
CA LEU A 74 -11.72 -13.56 6.62
C LEU A 74 -12.70 -12.46 7.08
N THR A 75 -13.58 -12.00 6.19
CA THR A 75 -14.64 -11.03 6.49
C THR A 75 -15.64 -11.61 7.49
N ASP A 76 -16.12 -12.83 7.25
CA ASP A 76 -17.06 -13.52 8.14
C ASP A 76 -16.44 -13.70 9.53
N ARG A 77 -15.16 -14.10 9.60
CA ARG A 77 -14.41 -14.20 10.85
C ARG A 77 -14.30 -12.86 11.58
N LEU A 78 -13.93 -11.79 10.87
CA LEU A 78 -13.79 -10.46 11.48
C LEU A 78 -15.11 -9.97 12.08
N LEU A 79 -16.24 -10.22 11.41
CA LEU A 79 -17.56 -9.77 11.83
C LEU A 79 -18.21 -10.67 12.90
N ALA A 80 -17.99 -11.99 12.86
CA ALA A 80 -18.64 -12.94 13.76
C ALA A 80 -17.87 -13.15 15.07
N ASP A 81 -16.57 -13.38 14.98
CA ASP A 81 -15.73 -13.77 16.14
C ASP A 81 -14.99 -12.56 16.74
N GLY A 82 -15.14 -11.40 16.12
CA GLY A 82 -14.28 -10.24 16.33
C GLY A 82 -12.90 -10.44 15.70
N GLY A 83 -12.14 -9.35 15.61
CA GLY A 83 -10.78 -9.37 15.12
C GLY A 83 -10.06 -8.07 15.42
N ASP A 84 -8.92 -7.89 14.77
CA ASP A 84 -8.00 -6.79 14.98
C ASP A 84 -7.71 -6.05 13.67
N ALA A 85 -6.97 -4.94 13.78
CA ALA A 85 -6.54 -4.17 12.62
C ALA A 85 -5.66 -4.98 11.65
N ILE A 86 -5.00 -6.04 12.12
CA ILE A 86 -4.19 -6.93 11.28
C ILE A 86 -5.11 -7.72 10.33
N LEU A 87 -6.16 -8.36 10.86
CA LEU A 87 -7.11 -9.10 10.05
C LEU A 87 -7.86 -8.17 9.07
N PHE A 88 -8.21 -6.96 9.51
CA PHE A 88 -8.78 -5.97 8.59
C PHE A 88 -7.80 -5.62 7.45
N ASN A 89 -6.53 -5.39 7.76
CA ASN A 89 -5.52 -5.07 6.76
C ASN A 89 -5.28 -6.22 5.77
N ASP A 90 -5.38 -7.47 6.19
CA ASP A 90 -5.33 -8.63 5.29
C ASP A 90 -6.48 -8.59 4.27
N ILE A 91 -7.71 -8.36 4.75
CA ILE A 91 -8.90 -8.30 3.89
C ILE A 91 -8.79 -7.13 2.92
N ARG A 92 -8.36 -5.97 3.42
CA ARG A 92 -8.09 -4.77 2.61
C ARG A 92 -7.07 -5.07 1.52
N ALA A 93 -5.94 -5.69 1.84
CA ALA A 93 -4.91 -6.03 0.86
C ALA A 93 -5.42 -6.99 -0.22
N ILE A 94 -6.28 -7.95 0.14
CA ILE A 94 -6.94 -8.83 -0.84
C ILE A 94 -7.90 -8.04 -1.74
N ASN A 95 -8.68 -7.12 -1.17
CA ASN A 95 -9.59 -6.25 -1.92
C ASN A 95 -8.84 -5.37 -2.92
N ASP A 96 -7.70 -4.80 -2.53
CA ASP A 96 -6.86 -4.01 -3.44
C ASP A 96 -6.44 -4.83 -4.66
N LYS A 97 -5.98 -6.07 -4.44
CA LYS A 97 -5.57 -6.98 -5.52
C LYS A 97 -6.73 -7.44 -6.40
N LEU A 98 -7.93 -7.54 -5.84
CA LEU A 98 -9.14 -7.84 -6.61
C LEU A 98 -9.68 -6.62 -7.38
N GLY A 99 -9.15 -5.42 -7.12
CA GLY A 99 -9.66 -4.15 -7.65
C GLY A 99 -11.00 -3.73 -7.05
N ASP A 100 -11.28 -4.17 -5.82
CA ASP A 100 -12.60 -4.09 -5.18
C ASP A 100 -12.56 -3.25 -3.89
N LEU A 101 -12.17 -1.98 -4.05
CA LEU A 101 -12.06 -1.01 -2.94
C LEU A 101 -13.40 -0.79 -2.22
N GLN A 102 -14.52 -0.99 -2.93
CA GLN A 102 -15.86 -0.89 -2.36
C GLN A 102 -16.07 -1.90 -1.22
N ASN A 103 -15.54 -3.10 -1.33
CA ASN A 103 -15.66 -4.10 -0.27
C ASN A 103 -14.91 -3.70 1.00
N THR A 104 -13.75 -3.05 0.89
CA THR A 104 -13.04 -2.50 2.05
C THR A 104 -13.89 -1.43 2.75
N TRP A 105 -14.48 -0.50 2.00
CA TRP A 105 -15.33 0.56 2.57
C TRP A 105 -16.60 -0.01 3.24
N LEU A 106 -17.28 -0.95 2.59
CA LEU A 106 -18.48 -1.59 3.16
C LEU A 106 -18.17 -2.38 4.42
N LEU A 107 -17.02 -3.06 4.47
CA LEU A 107 -16.55 -3.75 5.67
C LEU A 107 -16.22 -2.75 6.79
N PHE A 108 -15.49 -1.67 6.46
CA PHE A 108 -15.10 -0.65 7.42
C PHE A 108 -16.30 -0.06 8.17
N LYS A 109 -17.39 0.23 7.46
CA LYS A 109 -18.63 0.77 8.06
C LYS A 109 -19.34 -0.19 9.03
N GLN A 110 -18.99 -1.47 9.02
CA GLN A 110 -19.55 -2.48 9.93
C GLN A 110 -18.69 -2.67 11.19
N LEU A 111 -17.50 -2.05 11.26
CA LEU A 111 -16.59 -2.22 12.39
C LEU A 111 -17.10 -1.48 13.63
N PRO A 112 -16.86 -2.03 14.84
CA PRO A 112 -17.01 -1.29 16.08
C PRO A 112 -16.12 -0.04 16.09
N ALA A 113 -16.58 1.06 16.69
CA ALA A 113 -15.90 2.36 16.64
C ALA A 113 -14.41 2.33 17.06
N ALA A 114 -14.08 1.55 18.09
CA ALA A 114 -12.70 1.40 18.55
C ALA A 114 -11.80 0.78 17.47
N LEU A 115 -12.24 -0.32 16.85
CA LEU A 115 -11.50 -0.98 15.78
C LEU A 115 -11.49 -0.15 14.49
N ALA A 116 -12.58 0.55 14.19
CA ALA A 116 -12.65 1.46 13.06
C ALA A 116 -11.59 2.57 13.16
N ALA A 117 -11.37 3.12 14.37
CA ALA A 117 -10.32 4.11 14.58
C ALA A 117 -8.91 3.57 14.32
N GLU A 118 -8.62 2.33 14.72
CA GLU A 118 -7.34 1.67 14.43
C GLU A 118 -7.15 1.37 12.93
N CYS A 119 -8.23 1.02 12.25
CA CYS A 119 -8.21 0.63 10.83
C CYS A 119 -8.28 1.83 9.87
N ALA A 120 -8.67 3.01 10.37
CA ALA A 120 -9.10 4.13 9.55
C ALA A 120 -8.08 4.55 8.51
N ASN A 121 -6.80 4.70 8.92
CA ASN A 121 -5.73 5.11 8.02
C ASN A 121 -5.63 4.19 6.80
N SER A 122 -5.67 2.87 7.03
CA SER A 122 -5.62 1.87 5.95
C SER A 122 -6.86 1.90 5.04
N ALA A 123 -8.01 2.35 5.54
CA ALA A 123 -9.26 2.37 4.79
C ALA A 123 -9.51 3.69 4.03
N LEU A 124 -8.74 4.76 4.27
CA LEU A 124 -8.95 6.11 3.70
C LEU A 124 -9.13 6.07 2.17
N THR A 125 -8.20 5.45 1.45
CA THR A 125 -8.26 5.32 -0.01
C THR A 125 -9.55 4.65 -0.49
N SER A 126 -10.04 3.65 0.24
CA SER A 126 -11.29 2.96 -0.11
C SER A 126 -12.54 3.81 0.17
N MET A 127 -12.53 4.61 1.25
CA MET A 127 -13.61 5.56 1.54
C MET A 127 -13.68 6.63 0.45
N MET A 128 -12.53 7.21 0.09
CA MET A 128 -12.41 8.27 -0.92
C MET A 128 -12.78 7.76 -2.32
N ALA A 129 -12.30 6.57 -2.71
CA ALA A 129 -12.67 5.96 -3.99
C ALA A 129 -14.19 5.67 -4.09
N CYS A 130 -14.87 5.47 -2.96
CA CYS A 130 -16.33 5.35 -2.89
C CYS A 130 -17.07 6.70 -2.78
N GLY A 131 -16.34 7.82 -2.78
CA GLY A 131 -16.89 9.18 -2.63
C GLY A 131 -17.27 9.58 -1.20
N ASP A 132 -16.94 8.78 -0.19
CA ASP A 132 -17.26 9.03 1.22
C ASP A 132 -16.20 9.93 1.89
N TYR A 133 -15.94 11.07 1.26
CA TYR A 133 -14.99 12.07 1.75
C TYR A 133 -15.32 12.59 3.16
N PRO A 134 -16.59 12.83 3.54
CA PRO A 134 -16.91 13.22 4.92
C PRO A 134 -16.48 12.19 5.96
N LEU A 135 -16.66 10.89 5.69
CA LEU A 135 -16.19 9.84 6.58
C LEU A 135 -14.66 9.83 6.67
N ALA A 136 -13.96 9.86 5.53
CA ALA A 136 -12.50 9.93 5.50
C ALA A 136 -11.98 11.15 6.29
N ARG A 137 -12.60 12.32 6.09
CA ARG A 137 -12.26 13.58 6.77
C ARG A 137 -12.46 13.49 8.29
N SER A 138 -13.45 12.73 8.75
CA SER A 138 -13.69 12.53 10.19
C SER A 138 -12.56 11.76 10.88
N TYR A 139 -11.87 10.89 10.16
CA TYR A 139 -10.71 10.14 10.66
C TYR A 139 -9.38 10.83 10.41
N LEU A 140 -9.34 11.80 9.49
CA LEU A 140 -8.20 12.67 9.24
C LEU A 140 -8.60 14.16 9.37
N PRO A 141 -8.89 14.63 10.60
CA PRO A 141 -9.44 15.97 10.83
C PRO A 141 -8.43 17.10 10.66
N GLU A 142 -7.12 16.83 10.65
CA GLU A 142 -6.09 17.87 10.51
C GLU A 142 -5.01 17.48 9.47
N PRO A 143 -5.34 17.48 8.16
CA PRO A 143 -4.44 17.07 7.09
C PRO A 143 -3.11 17.83 7.08
N GLU A 144 -3.12 19.12 7.41
CA GLU A 144 -1.91 19.95 7.42
C GLU A 144 -0.97 19.55 8.57
N LYS A 145 -1.52 19.23 9.74
CA LYS A 145 -0.72 18.75 10.88
C LYS A 145 -0.14 17.37 10.60
N HIS A 146 -0.94 16.51 9.98
CA HIS A 146 -0.50 15.19 9.55
C HIS A 146 0.66 15.29 8.54
N LEU A 147 0.53 16.15 7.53
CA LEU A 147 1.59 16.41 6.57
C LEU A 147 2.86 16.95 7.23
N ALA A 148 2.73 17.92 8.14
CA ALA A 148 3.86 18.51 8.84
C ALA A 148 4.63 17.50 9.70
N ALA A 149 3.91 16.61 10.39
CA ALA A 149 4.52 15.51 11.13
C ALA A 149 5.29 14.57 10.19
N TYR A 150 4.66 14.14 9.10
CA TYR A 150 5.30 13.23 8.16
C TYR A 150 6.49 13.86 7.42
N ALA A 151 6.41 15.14 7.05
CA ALA A 151 7.53 15.89 6.51
C ALA A 151 8.71 15.97 7.50
N GLY A 152 8.43 16.08 8.80
CA GLY A 152 9.45 16.00 9.85
C GLY A 152 10.21 14.67 9.86
N GLU A 153 9.49 13.56 9.70
CA GLU A 153 10.08 12.22 9.59
C GLU A 153 10.93 12.08 8.31
N VAL A 154 10.39 12.53 7.17
CA VAL A 154 11.11 12.55 5.89
C VAL A 154 12.41 13.35 6.00
N ASN A 155 12.36 14.54 6.59
CA ASN A 155 13.54 15.38 6.79
C ASN A 155 14.60 14.69 7.67
N ALA A 156 14.18 14.05 8.77
CA ALA A 156 15.08 13.32 9.65
C ALA A 156 15.69 12.08 8.99
N HIS A 157 14.96 11.44 8.07
CA HIS A 157 15.45 10.32 7.28
C HIS A 157 16.45 10.77 6.22
N VAL A 158 16.07 11.73 5.36
CA VAL A 158 16.90 12.23 4.26
C VAL A 158 18.22 12.81 4.78
N ALA A 159 18.22 13.48 5.94
CA ALA A 159 19.44 14.03 6.55
C ALA A 159 20.51 12.98 6.89
N ARG A 160 20.16 11.68 6.93
CA ARG A 160 21.08 10.57 7.21
C ARG A 160 21.55 9.82 5.96
N LEU A 161 21.03 10.17 4.78
CA LEU A 161 21.35 9.47 3.54
C LEU A 161 22.70 9.90 2.96
N GLN A 162 23.40 8.95 2.34
CA GLN A 162 24.62 9.21 1.58
C GLN A 162 24.29 9.42 0.10
N LEU A 163 23.84 10.63 -0.26
CA LEU A 163 23.31 10.92 -1.60
C LEU A 163 24.34 10.84 -2.75
N LEU A 164 25.62 10.60 -2.46
CA LEU A 164 26.64 10.36 -3.47
C LEU A 164 26.76 8.88 -3.87
N THR A 165 25.98 8.00 -3.25
CA THR A 165 25.91 6.57 -3.60
C THR A 165 24.57 6.26 -4.27
N ASP A 166 24.56 5.24 -5.13
CA ASP A 166 23.33 4.77 -5.77
C ASP A 166 22.30 4.29 -4.74
N GLU A 167 22.76 3.65 -3.66
CA GLU A 167 21.91 3.23 -2.55
C GLU A 167 21.25 4.44 -1.86
N GLY A 168 22.02 5.48 -1.55
CA GLY A 168 21.49 6.69 -0.92
C GLY A 168 20.51 7.44 -1.82
N MET A 169 20.76 7.49 -3.13
CA MET A 169 19.85 8.08 -4.11
C MET A 169 18.58 7.25 -4.30
N SER A 170 18.68 5.93 -4.35
CA SER A 170 17.53 5.03 -4.42
C SER A 170 16.63 5.19 -3.19
N GLU A 171 17.23 5.30 -2.00
CA GLU A 171 16.51 5.52 -0.76
C GLU A 171 15.84 6.90 -0.72
N LEU A 172 16.51 7.95 -1.23
CA LEU A 172 15.91 9.28 -1.38
C LEU A 172 14.68 9.23 -2.28
N LEU A 173 14.80 8.63 -3.47
CA LEU A 173 13.70 8.55 -4.43
C LEU A 173 12.51 7.76 -3.86
N SER A 174 12.78 6.64 -3.17
CA SER A 174 11.74 5.86 -2.48
C SER A 174 11.05 6.66 -1.38
N THR A 175 11.81 7.45 -0.63
CA THR A 175 11.29 8.35 0.40
C THR A 175 10.38 9.43 -0.20
N VAL A 176 10.82 10.06 -1.29
CA VAL A 176 10.03 11.07 -2.01
C VAL A 176 8.77 10.46 -2.61
N TYR A 177 8.86 9.27 -3.19
CA TYR A 177 7.70 8.56 -3.75
C TYR A 177 6.63 8.33 -2.67
N ASN A 178 7.02 7.85 -1.49
CA ASN A 178 6.12 7.63 -0.37
C ASN A 178 5.53 8.94 0.16
N TYR A 179 6.36 9.98 0.30
CA TYR A 179 5.90 11.32 0.69
C TYR A 179 4.84 11.85 -0.29
N MET A 180 5.09 11.71 -1.59
CA MET A 180 4.16 12.17 -2.62
C MET A 180 2.89 11.35 -2.71
N ALA A 181 2.94 10.05 -2.38
CA ALA A 181 1.73 9.24 -2.22
C ALA A 181 0.83 9.80 -1.11
N GLU A 182 1.42 10.15 0.04
CA GLU A 182 0.69 10.76 1.16
C GLU A 182 0.14 12.14 0.77
N VAL A 183 0.95 13.01 0.18
CA VAL A 183 0.52 14.33 -0.28
C VAL A 183 -0.68 14.23 -1.23
N ARG A 184 -0.66 13.30 -2.18
CA ARG A 184 -1.79 13.07 -3.10
C ARG A 184 -3.05 12.63 -2.36
N LEU A 185 -2.94 11.75 -1.38
CA LEU A 185 -4.07 11.31 -0.55
C LEU A 185 -4.73 12.52 0.16
N LEU A 186 -3.92 13.39 0.78
CA LEU A 186 -4.41 14.57 1.49
C LEU A 186 -5.05 15.59 0.53
N LEU A 187 -4.44 15.83 -0.62
CA LEU A 187 -4.99 16.73 -1.64
C LEU A 187 -6.32 16.21 -2.18
N GLU A 188 -6.42 14.91 -2.45
CA GLU A 188 -7.66 14.28 -2.90
C GLU A 188 -8.75 14.37 -1.82
N LEU A 189 -8.40 14.12 -0.55
CA LEU A 189 -9.32 14.26 0.57
C LEU A 189 -9.90 15.68 0.66
N LEU A 190 -9.05 16.70 0.64
CA LEU A 190 -9.45 18.10 0.73
C LEU A 190 -10.29 18.52 -0.48
N ALA A 191 -9.86 18.14 -1.69
CA ALA A 191 -10.59 18.42 -2.92
C ALA A 191 -11.99 17.76 -2.91
N GLY A 192 -12.09 16.50 -2.48
CA GLY A 192 -13.35 15.78 -2.34
C GLY A 192 -14.29 16.34 -1.27
N CYS A 193 -13.74 17.04 -0.26
CA CYS A 193 -14.52 17.82 0.71
C CYS A 193 -14.89 19.22 0.20
N GLY A 194 -14.40 19.64 -0.97
CA GLY A 194 -14.58 21.00 -1.50
C GLY A 194 -13.69 22.05 -0.83
N GLU A 195 -12.68 21.65 -0.06
CA GLU A 195 -11.73 22.51 0.66
C GLU A 195 -10.59 22.97 -0.27
N VAL A 196 -10.93 23.62 -1.39
CA VAL A 196 -9.98 23.96 -2.47
C VAL A 196 -8.83 24.87 -1.98
N ASP A 197 -9.14 25.88 -1.17
CA ASP A 197 -8.12 26.80 -0.63
C ASP A 197 -7.14 26.07 0.31
N ALA A 198 -7.64 25.09 1.08
CA ALA A 198 -6.82 24.27 1.95
C ALA A 198 -5.93 23.32 1.13
N ALA A 199 -6.45 22.74 0.04
CA ALA A 199 -5.66 21.91 -0.86
C ALA A 199 -4.50 22.69 -1.51
N GLU A 200 -4.75 23.93 -1.96
CA GLU A 200 -3.70 24.80 -2.52
C GLU A 200 -2.68 25.28 -1.46
N ALA A 201 -3.11 25.46 -0.21
CA ALA A 201 -2.18 25.70 0.90
C ALA A 201 -1.32 24.46 1.16
N LEU A 202 -1.93 23.29 1.29
CA LEU A 202 -1.25 22.02 1.55
C LEU A 202 -0.24 21.68 0.44
N ARG A 203 -0.56 21.96 -0.83
CA ARG A 203 0.36 21.78 -1.95
C ARG A 203 1.63 22.64 -1.81
N ARG A 204 1.49 23.89 -1.39
CA ARG A 204 2.64 24.78 -1.14
C ARG A 204 3.44 24.33 0.07
N ASP A 205 2.75 23.90 1.13
CA ASP A 205 3.40 23.42 2.35
C ASP A 205 4.16 22.11 2.09
N ALA A 206 3.67 21.21 1.23
CA ALA A 206 4.36 19.98 0.87
C ALA A 206 5.79 20.22 0.33
N LEU A 207 6.00 21.32 -0.40
CA LEU A 207 7.34 21.75 -0.82
C LEU A 207 8.07 22.53 0.28
N GLY A 208 7.38 23.44 0.96
CA GLY A 208 7.97 24.34 1.95
C GLY A 208 8.46 23.66 3.22
N LEU A 209 7.85 22.53 3.60
CA LEU A 209 8.20 21.75 4.80
C LEU A 209 9.45 20.89 4.62
N ILE A 210 9.89 20.62 3.39
CA ILE A 210 11.03 19.75 3.11
C ILE A 210 12.33 20.56 3.07
N VAL A 211 13.31 20.15 3.88
CA VAL A 211 14.55 20.91 4.09
C VAL A 211 15.57 20.62 2.99
N SER A 212 15.79 19.35 2.67
CA SER A 212 16.77 18.92 1.65
C SER A 212 16.43 19.53 0.29
N PRO A 213 17.37 20.25 -0.35
CA PRO A 213 17.21 20.75 -1.71
C PRO A 213 16.96 19.64 -2.73
N GLU A 214 17.62 18.49 -2.57
CA GLU A 214 17.50 17.33 -3.44
C GLU A 214 16.11 16.72 -3.36
N ALA A 215 15.61 16.47 -2.13
CA ALA A 215 14.25 15.99 -1.92
C ALA A 215 13.21 16.97 -2.48
N ARG A 216 13.38 18.27 -2.25
CA ARG A 216 12.50 19.31 -2.81
C ARG A 216 12.50 19.31 -4.34
N ALA A 217 13.65 19.14 -4.99
CA ALA A 217 13.73 19.08 -6.44
C ALA A 217 12.96 17.89 -7.01
N CYS A 218 13.06 16.71 -6.37
CA CYS A 218 12.29 15.53 -6.76
C CYS A 218 10.77 15.75 -6.57
N ILE A 219 10.36 16.35 -5.45
CA ILE A 219 8.95 16.66 -5.16
C ILE A 219 8.39 17.67 -6.17
N ASP A 220 9.16 18.72 -6.50
CA ASP A 220 8.76 19.74 -7.48
C ASP A 220 8.61 19.11 -8.88
N ALA A 221 9.55 18.24 -9.28
CA ALA A 221 9.47 17.49 -10.51
C ALA A 221 8.24 16.57 -10.55
N GLU A 222 7.93 15.87 -9.46
CA GLU A 222 6.74 15.02 -9.33
C GLU A 222 5.43 15.83 -9.44
N PHE A 223 5.39 17.04 -8.87
CA PHE A 223 4.24 17.93 -9.03
C PHE A 223 4.08 18.47 -10.45
N ALA A 224 5.18 18.71 -11.17
CA ALA A 224 5.18 19.20 -12.54
C ALA A 224 4.80 18.09 -13.54
N ALA A 225 5.31 16.88 -13.32
CA ALA A 225 5.07 15.70 -14.13
C ALA A 225 4.94 14.45 -13.22
N PRO A 226 3.71 14.05 -12.85
CA PRO A 226 3.48 12.87 -12.02
C PRO A 226 4.08 11.60 -12.63
N GLY A 227 4.75 10.79 -11.82
CA GLY A 227 5.47 9.59 -12.26
C GLY A 227 6.98 9.78 -12.43
N THR A 228 7.48 11.02 -12.48
CA THR A 228 8.91 11.31 -12.65
C THR A 228 9.79 10.64 -11.59
N THR A 229 9.32 10.55 -10.34
CA THR A 229 10.08 9.89 -9.27
C THR A 229 10.21 8.39 -9.54
N LEU A 230 9.14 7.74 -10.01
CA LEU A 230 9.13 6.32 -10.31
C LEU A 230 10.04 6.01 -11.53
N ASP A 231 9.97 6.85 -12.56
CA ASP A 231 10.84 6.72 -13.73
C ASP A 231 12.32 6.82 -13.34
N ALA A 232 12.68 7.79 -12.49
CA ALA A 232 14.03 7.94 -11.96
C ALA A 232 14.49 6.72 -11.14
N MET A 233 13.59 6.11 -10.36
CA MET A 233 13.90 4.87 -9.62
C MET A 233 14.22 3.72 -10.58
N VAL A 234 13.42 3.56 -11.65
CA VAL A 234 13.62 2.52 -12.65
C VAL A 234 14.93 2.73 -13.43
N GLU A 235 15.25 3.97 -13.79
CA GLU A 235 16.51 4.31 -14.47
C GLU A 235 17.73 3.98 -13.62
N LEU A 236 17.70 4.35 -12.32
CA LEU A 236 18.79 4.05 -11.39
C LEU A 236 18.98 2.54 -11.18
N GLN A 237 17.86 1.79 -11.07
CA GLN A 237 17.92 0.33 -10.97
C GLN A 237 18.51 -0.32 -12.22
N ASN A 238 18.18 0.19 -13.41
CA ASN A 238 18.74 -0.34 -14.66
C ASN A 238 20.22 -0.01 -14.82
N ALA A 239 20.66 1.17 -14.37
CA ALA A 239 22.06 1.61 -14.42
C ALA A 239 22.97 0.81 -13.46
N THR A 240 22.43 0.34 -12.34
CA THR A 240 23.19 -0.46 -11.34
C THR A 240 23.33 -1.94 -11.71
N VAL A 241 22.50 -2.44 -12.63
CA VAL A 241 22.51 -3.82 -13.12
C VAL A 241 23.33 -3.98 -14.43
N ALA A 242 23.66 -2.87 -15.10
CA ALA A 242 24.44 -2.82 -16.34
C ALA A 242 25.96 -2.76 -16.10
#